data_AF-A0A2Z2M7K3-F1
#
_entry.id   AF-A0A2Z2M7K3-F1
#
_cell.length_a   1.000
_cell.length_b   1.000
_cell.length_c   1.000
_cell.angle_alpha   90.00
_cell.angle_beta   90.00
_cell.angle_gamma   90.00
#
_symmetry.space_group_name_H-M   'P 1'
#
loop_
_entity.id
_entity.type
_entity.pdbx_description
1 polymer ?
#
loop_
_entity_poly.entity_id
_entity_poly.type
_entity_poly.pdbx_seq_one_letter_code
_entity_poly.pdbx_strand_id
1 'polypeptide(L)'
;MALPEIKAILYLEILGRSRKAVEERLESVKRGLTGVRLEVGEIIEDPSMDPLRFSSLVEVTLKAPLDALFRTVVEYSPTMVEVLSPGKIELSAEELSSLLNDLIQEIRKVAREKGYVPAVPDVEELPEPRVGFDDDELWELIDEGRNLLYSIRLRFSTENETLAREIIPTLFLLEGAGVNSMEFYPEGRGLVAEVEAVSPLESLVGLLIRYLPESVKVVEPEIVDITAPELQNCLSDVGSFVSSIRMGEDLKDAYEKDVFSFRLSP
;
A
#
# COMPACT_ATOMS: atom_id res chain seq x y z
N MET A 1 3.54 -15.72 17.68
CA MET A 1 4.51 -16.69 17.11
C MET A 1 5.43 -15.93 16.16
N ALA A 2 6.53 -16.51 15.70
CA ALA A 2 7.33 -15.88 14.64
C ALA A 2 6.63 -16.11 13.30
N LEU A 3 6.39 -15.04 12.55
CA LEU A 3 5.77 -15.12 11.22
C LEU A 3 6.68 -15.89 10.24
N PRO A 4 6.10 -16.50 9.18
CA PRO A 4 6.85 -17.31 8.22
C PRO A 4 7.98 -16.51 7.56
N GLU A 5 9.10 -17.19 7.28
CA GLU A 5 10.19 -16.60 6.52
C GLU A 5 9.90 -16.65 5.02
N ILE A 6 10.04 -15.50 4.36
CA ILE A 6 9.85 -15.33 2.92
C ILE A 6 11.20 -15.03 2.28
N LYS A 7 11.49 -15.70 1.16
CA LYS A 7 12.60 -15.35 0.27
C LYS A 7 12.03 -14.59 -0.93
N ALA A 8 12.54 -13.39 -1.18
CA ALA A 8 12.05 -12.53 -2.24
C ALA A 8 13.20 -11.78 -2.93
N ILE A 9 12.93 -11.31 -4.15
CA ILE A 9 13.72 -10.31 -4.86
C ILE A 9 12.93 -9.00 -4.85
N LEU A 10 13.57 -7.91 -4.46
CA LEU A 10 12.98 -6.57 -4.51
C LEU A 10 13.67 -5.81 -5.63
N TYR A 11 12.87 -5.24 -6.53
CA TYR A 11 13.33 -4.40 -7.63
C TYR A 11 13.14 -2.94 -7.23
N LEU A 12 14.24 -2.24 -6.98
CA LEU A 12 14.25 -0.83 -6.60
C LEU A 12 14.62 0.01 -7.82
N GLU A 13 13.74 0.91 -8.24
CA GLU A 13 14.07 1.91 -9.24
C GLU A 13 14.52 3.20 -8.55
N ILE A 14 15.79 3.55 -8.72
CA ILE A 14 16.37 4.76 -8.14
C ILE A 14 16.43 5.84 -9.21
N LEU A 15 15.61 6.87 -9.05
CA LEU A 15 15.54 8.02 -9.93
C LEU A 15 16.25 9.23 -9.34
N GLY A 16 16.77 10.11 -10.21
CA GLY A 16 17.43 11.36 -9.79
C GLY A 16 17.64 12.35 -10.94
N ARG A 17 17.81 13.64 -10.59
CA ARG A 17 18.06 14.71 -11.59
C ARG A 17 19.49 14.74 -12.13
N SER A 18 20.42 14.10 -11.42
CA SER A 18 21.83 14.01 -11.80
C SER A 18 22.33 12.61 -11.51
N ARG A 19 23.32 12.15 -12.28
CA ARG A 19 24.01 10.89 -12.00
C ARG A 19 24.49 10.81 -10.55
N LYS A 20 25.05 11.90 -10.01
CA LYS A 20 25.54 11.96 -8.63
C LYS A 20 24.44 11.71 -7.59
N ALA A 21 23.22 12.23 -7.82
CA ALA A 21 22.10 11.98 -6.91
C ALA A 21 21.69 10.50 -6.88
N VAL A 22 21.74 9.83 -8.04
CA VAL A 22 21.49 8.38 -8.13
C VAL A 22 22.61 7.60 -7.42
N GLU A 23 23.88 7.98 -7.62
CA GLU A 23 25.03 7.38 -6.93
C GLU A 23 24.93 7.50 -5.41
N GLU A 24 24.56 8.68 -4.89
CA GLU A 24 24.38 8.89 -3.44
C GLU A 24 23.23 8.05 -2.86
N ARG A 25 22.11 7.92 -3.59
CA ARG A 25 20.99 7.05 -3.20
C ARG A 25 21.40 5.57 -3.24
N LEU A 26 22.13 5.14 -4.27
CA LEU A 26 22.68 3.77 -4.37
C LEU A 26 23.58 3.41 -3.18
N GLU A 27 24.48 4.31 -2.77
CA GLU A 27 25.33 4.10 -1.61
C GLU A 27 24.54 4.09 -0.28
N SER A 28 23.43 4.82 -0.20
CA SER A 28 22.52 4.71 0.94
C SER A 28 21.87 3.33 1.00
N VAL A 29 21.35 2.82 -0.12
CA VAL A 29 20.72 1.49 -0.21
C VAL A 29 21.72 0.39 0.16
N LYS A 30 22.94 0.42 -0.40
CA LYS A 30 23.99 -0.57 -0.08
C LYS A 30 24.36 -0.60 1.41
N ARG A 31 24.33 0.55 2.09
CA ARG A 31 24.63 0.64 3.53
C ARG A 31 23.46 0.18 4.40
N GLY A 32 22.23 0.48 3.99
CA GLY A 32 21.02 0.05 4.72
C GLY A 32 20.77 -1.45 4.62
N LEU A 33 21.06 -2.03 3.45
CA LEU A 33 20.87 -3.44 3.13
C LEU A 33 22.20 -4.22 3.21
N THR A 34 22.84 -4.19 4.38
CA THR A 34 24.07 -4.95 4.60
C THR A 34 23.77 -6.44 4.79
N GLY A 35 24.55 -7.30 4.13
CA GLY A 35 24.43 -8.76 4.26
C GLY A 35 23.40 -9.44 3.35
N VAL A 36 22.73 -8.69 2.47
CA VAL A 36 21.87 -9.23 1.40
C VAL A 36 22.60 -9.21 0.04
N ARG A 37 22.15 -10.03 -0.91
CA ARG A 37 22.72 -10.02 -2.27
C ARG A 37 22.11 -8.85 -3.04
N LEU A 38 22.98 -7.98 -3.54
CA LEU A 38 22.62 -6.79 -4.31
C LEU A 38 23.22 -6.87 -5.72
N GLU A 39 22.39 -6.70 -6.73
CA GLU A 39 22.81 -6.50 -8.11
C GLU A 39 22.40 -5.11 -8.57
N VAL A 40 23.36 -4.31 -9.02
CA VAL A 40 23.14 -2.90 -9.36
C VAL A 40 23.31 -2.76 -10.86
N GLY A 41 22.24 -2.35 -11.53
CA GLY A 41 22.24 -1.99 -12.94
C GLY A 41 22.99 -0.69 -13.21
N GLU A 42 23.41 -0.49 -14.46
CA GLU A 42 24.07 0.74 -14.88
C GLU A 42 23.16 1.97 -14.69
N ILE A 43 23.78 3.14 -14.45
CA ILE A 43 23.03 4.40 -14.40
C ILE A 43 22.83 4.90 -15.83
N ILE A 44 21.55 4.99 -16.22
CA ILE A 44 21.10 5.42 -17.55
C ILE A 44 20.59 6.86 -17.46
N GLU A 45 20.75 7.63 -18.54
CA GLU A 45 20.14 8.96 -18.70
C GLU A 45 19.05 8.88 -19.77
N ASP A 46 17.82 9.25 -19.39
CA ASP A 46 16.66 9.39 -20.28
C ASP A 46 16.15 10.85 -20.25
N PRO A 47 16.41 11.64 -21.31
CA PRO A 47 15.92 13.01 -21.41
C PRO A 47 14.40 13.16 -21.39
N SER A 48 13.63 12.11 -21.68
CA SER A 48 12.17 12.14 -21.67
C SER A 48 11.57 12.11 -20.25
N MET A 49 12.35 11.70 -19.25
CA MET A 49 11.95 11.61 -17.85
C MET A 49 12.18 12.92 -17.05
N ASP A 50 12.18 14.08 -17.71
CA ASP A 50 12.38 15.38 -17.05
C ASP A 50 11.33 15.61 -15.94
N PRO A 51 11.72 15.94 -14.68
CA PRO A 51 13.06 16.36 -14.23
C PRO A 51 14.00 15.24 -13.74
N LEU A 52 13.53 13.99 -13.59
CA LEU A 52 14.28 12.85 -13.04
C LEU A 52 14.96 12.01 -14.14
N ARG A 53 15.87 12.64 -14.88
CA ARG A 53 16.47 12.06 -16.10
C ARG A 53 17.43 10.90 -15.87
N PHE A 54 17.89 10.64 -14.65
CA PHE A 54 18.82 9.54 -14.36
C PHE A 54 18.12 8.44 -13.58
N SER A 55 18.34 7.19 -13.99
CA SER A 55 17.77 6.00 -13.34
C SER A 55 18.79 4.88 -13.16
N SER A 56 18.59 4.02 -12.17
CA SER A 56 19.30 2.77 -11.98
C SER A 56 18.37 1.75 -11.32
N LEU A 57 18.40 0.52 -11.80
CA LEU A 57 17.66 -0.60 -11.20
C LEU A 57 18.58 -1.33 -10.21
N VAL A 58 18.07 -1.61 -9.01
CA VAL A 58 18.75 -2.43 -8.01
C VAL A 58 17.90 -3.65 -7.72
N GLU A 59 18.49 -4.83 -7.85
CA GLU A 59 17.86 -6.08 -7.41
C GLU A 59 18.41 -6.47 -6.04
N VAL A 60 17.51 -6.69 -5.10
CA VAL A 60 17.84 -7.08 -3.73
C VAL A 60 17.26 -8.46 -3.45
N THR A 61 18.11 -9.48 -3.34
CA THR A 61 17.65 -10.81 -2.87
C THR A 61 17.81 -10.91 -1.37
N LEU A 62 16.70 -11.14 -0.66
CA LEU A 62 16.70 -11.29 0.80
C LEU A 62 15.81 -12.45 1.26
N LYS A 63 16.08 -12.91 2.48
CA LYS A 63 15.23 -13.86 3.22
C LYS A 63 14.94 -13.25 4.59
N ALA A 64 13.67 -13.06 4.92
CA ALA A 64 13.26 -12.41 6.16
C ALA A 64 11.89 -12.91 6.64
N PRO A 65 11.56 -12.79 7.94
CA PRO A 65 10.20 -12.91 8.42
C PRO A 65 9.24 -11.97 7.66
N LEU A 66 7.98 -12.38 7.49
CA LEU A 66 6.99 -11.65 6.70
C LEU A 66 6.80 -10.19 7.14
N ASP A 67 6.73 -9.91 8.44
CA ASP A 67 6.64 -8.54 8.97
C ASP A 67 7.86 -7.69 8.63
N ALA A 68 9.07 -8.26 8.75
CA ALA A 68 10.30 -7.58 8.39
C ALA A 68 10.37 -7.31 6.87
N LEU A 69 9.82 -8.21 6.04
CA LEU A 69 9.70 -7.99 4.60
C LEU A 69 8.75 -6.82 4.29
N PHE A 70 7.56 -6.76 4.90
CA PHE A 70 6.64 -5.62 4.73
C PHE A 70 7.29 -4.29 5.13
N ARG A 71 8.02 -4.26 6.26
CA ARG A 71 8.75 -3.04 6.67
C ARG A 71 9.82 -2.65 5.66
N THR A 72 10.55 -3.62 5.13
CA THR A 72 11.56 -3.39 4.09
C THR A 72 10.92 -2.83 2.82
N VAL A 73 9.75 -3.34 2.42
CA VAL A 73 8.99 -2.83 1.27
C VAL A 73 8.56 -1.38 1.51
N VAL A 74 8.05 -1.02 2.70
CA VAL A 74 7.69 0.38 3.00
C VAL A 74 8.92 1.30 3.06
N GLU A 75 10.03 0.82 3.60
CA GLU A 75 11.27 1.60 3.75
C GLU A 75 11.91 1.91 2.39
N TYR A 76 12.09 0.90 1.55
CA TYR A 76 12.82 1.01 0.29
C TYR A 76 11.92 1.22 -0.93
N SER A 77 10.60 1.02 -0.78
CA SER A 77 9.58 1.29 -1.80
C SER A 77 9.90 0.67 -3.17
N PRO A 78 10.06 -0.67 -3.25
CA PRO A 78 10.32 -1.35 -4.52
C PRO A 78 9.19 -1.10 -5.52
N THR A 79 9.54 -1.03 -6.79
CA THR A 79 8.55 -0.97 -7.90
C THR A 79 7.95 -2.35 -8.16
N MET A 80 8.68 -3.42 -7.85
CA MET A 80 8.21 -4.79 -7.96
C MET A 80 8.86 -5.66 -6.90
N VAL A 81 8.12 -6.64 -6.40
CA VAL A 81 8.64 -7.72 -5.58
C VAL A 81 8.44 -9.03 -6.34
N GLU A 82 9.35 -9.98 -6.22
CA GLU A 82 9.20 -11.36 -6.68
C GLU A 82 9.32 -12.31 -5.50
N VAL A 83 8.29 -13.10 -5.22
CA VAL A 83 8.29 -14.07 -4.11
C VAL A 83 8.82 -15.41 -4.61
N LEU A 84 10.00 -15.82 -4.12
CA LEU A 84 10.67 -17.04 -4.55
C LEU A 84 10.25 -18.27 -3.73
N SER A 85 10.00 -18.09 -2.43
CA SER A 85 9.58 -19.18 -1.54
C SER A 85 9.09 -18.65 -0.18
N PRO A 86 8.20 -19.37 0.53
CA PRO A 86 7.49 -20.57 0.07
C PRO A 86 6.41 -20.25 -0.97
N GLY A 87 5.88 -21.26 -1.65
CA GLY A 87 4.81 -21.07 -2.65
C GLY A 87 3.43 -20.72 -2.05
N LYS A 88 3.26 -20.99 -0.75
CA LYS A 88 2.07 -20.66 0.05
C LYS A 88 2.51 -20.45 1.51
N ILE A 89 1.83 -19.56 2.21
CA ILE A 89 1.86 -19.43 3.66
C ILE A 89 0.44 -19.52 4.22
N GLU A 90 0.34 -19.92 5.48
CA GLU A 90 -0.92 -19.95 6.23
C GLU A 90 -0.74 -19.03 7.43
N LEU A 91 -1.71 -18.15 7.65
CA LEU A 91 -1.75 -17.24 8.80
C LEU A 91 -3.10 -17.36 9.48
N SER A 92 -3.15 -17.24 10.80
CA SER A 92 -4.46 -17.03 11.44
C SER A 92 -5.02 -15.65 11.10
N ALA A 93 -6.35 -15.50 11.18
CA ALA A 93 -7.02 -14.21 11.03
C ALA A 93 -6.43 -13.15 12.01
N GLU A 94 -6.04 -13.57 13.21
CA GLU A 94 -5.40 -12.70 14.21
C GLU A 94 -4.00 -12.25 13.75
N GLU A 95 -3.17 -13.19 13.26
CA GLU A 95 -1.83 -12.89 12.77
C GLU A 95 -1.87 -11.95 11.55
N LEU A 96 -2.77 -12.21 10.60
CA LEU A 96 -2.98 -11.36 9.44
C LEU A 96 -3.49 -9.98 9.86
N SER A 97 -4.46 -9.90 10.77
CA SER A 97 -4.95 -8.63 11.32
C SER A 97 -3.81 -7.82 11.94
N SER A 98 -2.97 -8.44 12.77
CA SER A 98 -1.83 -7.75 13.39
C SER A 98 -0.85 -7.23 12.34
N LEU A 99 -0.51 -8.05 11.35
CA LEU A 99 0.41 -7.68 10.27
C LEU A 99 -0.13 -6.49 9.44
N LEU A 100 -1.41 -6.52 9.09
CA LEU A 100 -2.05 -5.46 8.32
C LEU A 100 -2.16 -4.15 9.13
N ASN A 101 -2.42 -4.22 10.43
CA ASN A 101 -2.39 -3.04 11.30
C ASN A 101 -0.99 -2.45 11.42
N ASP A 102 0.04 -3.26 11.56
CA ASP A 102 1.43 -2.79 11.56
C ASP A 102 1.79 -2.11 10.23
N LEU A 103 1.38 -2.70 9.10
CA LEU A 103 1.55 -2.12 7.78
C LEU A 103 0.88 -0.73 7.67
N ILE A 104 -0.37 -0.61 8.10
CA ILE A 104 -1.09 0.68 8.15
C ILE A 104 -0.28 1.71 8.94
N GLN A 105 0.27 1.34 10.10
CA GLN A 105 1.05 2.26 10.93
C GLN A 105 2.34 2.71 10.24
N GLU A 106 3.07 1.80 9.59
CA GLU A 106 4.28 2.16 8.85
C GLU A 106 3.98 3.11 7.67
N ILE A 107 2.94 2.83 6.89
CA ILE A 107 2.54 3.72 5.79
C ILE A 107 2.06 5.08 6.32
N ARG A 108 1.31 5.11 7.42
CA ARG A 108 0.89 6.36 8.07
C ARG A 108 2.06 7.22 8.52
N LYS A 109 3.17 6.62 8.99
CA LYS A 109 4.38 7.40 9.33
C LYS A 109 4.92 8.10 8.08
N VAL A 110 5.08 7.36 6.98
CA VAL A 110 5.53 7.94 5.70
C VAL A 110 4.57 9.03 5.22
N ALA A 111 3.26 8.77 5.26
CA ALA A 111 2.24 9.73 4.86
C ALA A 111 2.32 11.03 5.69
N ARG A 112 2.48 10.94 7.01
CA ARG A 112 2.61 12.10 7.89
C ARG A 112 3.90 12.88 7.62
N GLU A 113 5.02 12.19 7.44
CA GLU A 113 6.31 12.81 7.12
C GLU A 113 6.24 13.60 5.80
N LYS A 114 5.47 13.09 4.83
CA LYS A 114 5.32 13.67 3.50
C LYS A 114 4.09 14.59 3.33
N GLY A 115 3.31 14.78 4.40
CA GLY A 115 2.07 15.56 4.34
C GLY A 115 1.02 14.99 3.37
N TYR A 116 1.07 13.69 3.09
CA TYR A 116 0.10 13.00 2.24
C TYR A 116 -1.26 12.92 2.96
N VAL A 117 -2.31 13.25 2.22
CA VAL A 117 -3.69 13.13 2.66
C VAL A 117 -4.40 12.24 1.64
N PRO A 118 -5.01 11.11 2.04
CA PRO A 118 -5.84 10.29 1.17
C PRO A 118 -6.87 11.15 0.44
N ALA A 119 -6.90 11.06 -0.88
CA ALA A 119 -7.90 11.71 -1.70
C ALA A 119 -9.07 10.76 -1.93
N VAL A 120 -10.29 11.28 -1.83
CA VAL A 120 -11.50 10.58 -2.26
C VAL A 120 -11.65 10.86 -3.76
N PRO A 121 -11.63 9.84 -4.64
CA PRO A 121 -11.88 10.04 -6.06
C PRO A 121 -13.29 10.58 -6.30
N ASP A 122 -13.48 11.23 -7.44
CA ASP A 122 -14.83 11.59 -7.89
C ASP A 122 -15.57 10.30 -8.27
N VAL A 123 -16.72 10.08 -7.64
CA VAL A 123 -17.50 8.83 -7.72
C VAL A 123 -18.91 9.05 -8.28
N GLU A 124 -19.23 10.25 -8.76
CA GLU A 124 -20.59 10.61 -9.23
C GLU A 124 -21.08 9.75 -10.41
N GLU A 125 -20.18 9.19 -11.23
CA GLU A 125 -20.54 8.41 -12.42
C GLU A 125 -20.61 6.89 -12.19
N LEU A 126 -20.33 6.42 -10.98
CA LEU A 126 -20.29 4.98 -10.68
C LEU A 126 -21.68 4.45 -10.28
N PRO A 127 -22.00 3.19 -10.66
CA PRO A 127 -23.25 2.58 -10.24
C PRO A 127 -23.27 2.46 -8.71
N GLU A 128 -24.44 2.73 -8.12
CA GLU A 128 -24.63 2.57 -6.67
C GLU A 128 -24.43 1.10 -6.29
N PRO A 129 -23.43 0.76 -5.45
CA PRO A 129 -23.14 -0.62 -5.10
C PRO A 129 -24.21 -1.19 -4.17
N ARG A 130 -24.48 -2.49 -4.31
CA ARG A 130 -25.29 -3.21 -3.32
C ARG A 130 -24.55 -3.24 -1.98
N VAL A 131 -25.26 -2.91 -0.91
CA VAL A 131 -24.81 -3.11 0.47
C VAL A 131 -25.61 -4.25 1.09
N GLY A 132 -24.90 -5.17 1.74
CA GLY A 132 -25.50 -6.30 2.44
C GLY A 132 -25.58 -7.56 1.59
N PHE A 133 -25.11 -8.63 2.19
CA PHE A 133 -25.17 -10.00 1.68
C PHE A 133 -25.99 -10.84 2.65
N ASP A 134 -26.68 -11.86 2.16
CA ASP A 134 -27.22 -12.89 3.04
C ASP A 134 -26.12 -13.89 3.46
N ASP A 135 -26.42 -14.73 4.45
CA ASP A 135 -25.44 -15.67 5.00
C ASP A 135 -24.92 -16.64 3.93
N ASP A 136 -25.79 -17.13 3.04
CA ASP A 136 -25.42 -18.08 1.99
C ASP A 136 -24.49 -17.40 0.96
N GLU A 137 -24.80 -16.17 0.55
CA GLU A 137 -23.94 -15.35 -0.31
C GLU A 137 -22.56 -15.08 0.32
N LEU A 138 -22.50 -14.75 1.61
CA LEU A 138 -21.22 -14.55 2.31
C LEU A 138 -20.39 -15.83 2.35
N TRP A 139 -21.03 -16.97 2.65
CA TRP A 139 -20.33 -18.25 2.67
C TRP A 139 -19.79 -18.64 1.29
N GLU A 140 -20.55 -18.46 0.21
CA GLU A 140 -20.05 -18.67 -1.15
C GLU A 140 -18.85 -17.78 -1.46
N LEU A 141 -18.92 -16.48 -1.12
CA LEU A 141 -17.82 -15.55 -1.36
C LEU A 141 -16.55 -15.93 -0.59
N ILE A 142 -16.67 -16.40 0.65
CA ILE A 142 -15.53 -16.74 1.51
C ILE A 142 -14.96 -18.11 1.13
N ASP A 143 -15.79 -19.15 1.05
CA ASP A 143 -15.34 -20.55 0.86
C ASP A 143 -14.95 -20.83 -0.60
N GLU A 144 -15.85 -20.52 -1.54
CA GLU A 144 -15.57 -20.75 -2.98
C GLU A 144 -14.69 -19.64 -3.57
N GLY A 145 -14.94 -18.39 -3.15
CA GLY A 145 -14.23 -17.21 -3.66
C GLY A 145 -12.86 -16.96 -3.04
N ARG A 146 -12.50 -17.65 -1.94
CA ARG A 146 -11.29 -17.38 -1.14
C ARG A 146 -11.20 -15.92 -0.66
N ASN A 147 -12.35 -15.28 -0.44
CA ASN A 147 -12.39 -13.91 0.08
C ASN A 147 -12.23 -13.89 1.60
N LEU A 148 -11.85 -12.72 2.10
CA LEU A 148 -11.77 -12.40 3.51
C LEU A 148 -13.01 -11.58 3.89
N LEU A 149 -13.71 -11.98 4.95
CA LEU A 149 -14.64 -11.10 5.65
C LEU A 149 -13.84 -10.34 6.72
N TYR A 150 -13.94 -9.02 6.73
CA TYR A 150 -13.17 -8.19 7.64
C TYR A 150 -13.94 -6.93 8.05
N SER A 151 -13.58 -6.39 9.20
CA SER A 151 -14.03 -5.09 9.68
C SER A 151 -12.91 -4.05 9.56
N ILE A 152 -13.19 -2.92 8.92
CA ILE A 152 -12.30 -1.77 8.80
C ILE A 152 -12.93 -0.58 9.53
N ARG A 153 -12.11 0.14 10.31
CA ARG A 153 -12.51 1.38 10.98
C ARG A 153 -11.93 2.58 10.25
N LEU A 154 -12.77 3.39 9.62
CA LEU A 154 -12.37 4.58 8.84
C LEU A 154 -12.72 5.86 9.60
N ARG A 155 -11.84 6.86 9.54
CA ARG A 155 -12.08 8.19 10.11
C ARG A 155 -12.25 9.22 8.98
N PHE A 156 -13.34 9.97 9.06
CA PHE A 156 -13.66 11.06 8.14
C PHE A 156 -13.62 12.40 8.86
N SER A 157 -13.21 13.44 8.14
CA SER A 157 -13.22 14.83 8.63
C SER A 157 -14.60 15.50 8.54
N THR A 158 -15.57 14.84 7.89
CA THR A 158 -16.96 15.32 7.77
C THR A 158 -17.84 14.75 8.88
N GLU A 159 -18.84 15.52 9.30
CA GLU A 159 -19.91 15.06 10.20
C GLU A 159 -21.12 14.52 9.39
N ASN A 160 -21.09 14.60 8.05
CA ASN A 160 -22.19 14.19 7.19
C ASN A 160 -22.20 12.66 6.99
N GLU A 161 -22.98 11.97 7.82
CA GLU A 161 -23.20 10.53 7.74
C GLU A 161 -23.79 10.10 6.39
N THR A 162 -24.76 10.85 5.85
CA THR A 162 -25.40 10.52 4.57
C THR A 162 -24.37 10.44 3.45
N LEU A 163 -23.49 11.43 3.37
CA LEU A 163 -22.41 11.46 2.39
C LEU A 163 -21.45 10.27 2.55
N ALA A 164 -21.07 9.94 3.79
CA ALA A 164 -20.19 8.81 4.05
C ALA A 164 -20.84 7.48 3.65
N ARG A 165 -22.15 7.32 3.92
CA ARG A 165 -22.93 6.13 3.55
C ARG A 165 -23.07 5.94 2.04
N GLU A 166 -23.13 7.03 1.27
CA GLU A 166 -23.17 7.00 -0.19
C GLU A 166 -21.79 6.68 -0.80
N ILE A 167 -20.71 7.27 -0.24
CA ILE A 167 -19.38 7.18 -0.84
C ILE A 167 -18.66 5.87 -0.49
N ILE A 168 -18.75 5.40 0.77
CA ILE A 168 -17.97 4.23 1.23
C ILE A 168 -18.18 2.99 0.35
N PRO A 169 -19.42 2.57 0.02
CA PRO A 169 -19.62 1.40 -0.84
C PRO A 169 -18.90 1.55 -2.19
N THR A 170 -18.93 2.75 -2.77
CA THR A 170 -18.32 3.01 -4.07
C THR A 170 -16.81 2.99 -4.01
N LEU A 171 -16.21 3.54 -2.95
CA LEU A 171 -14.77 3.43 -2.70
C LEU A 171 -14.33 1.98 -2.53
N PHE A 172 -15.13 1.18 -1.83
CA PHE A 172 -14.85 -0.23 -1.64
C PHE A 172 -14.96 -1.00 -2.96
N LEU A 173 -16.00 -0.73 -3.75
CA LEU A 173 -16.18 -1.34 -5.07
C LEU A 173 -15.04 -1.03 -6.03
N LEU A 174 -14.50 0.20 -6.00
CA LEU A 174 -13.34 0.59 -6.82
C LEU A 174 -12.10 -0.26 -6.55
N GLU A 175 -11.93 -0.71 -5.31
CA GLU A 175 -10.84 -1.61 -4.92
C GLU A 175 -11.23 -3.09 -5.05
N GLY A 176 -12.44 -3.40 -5.54
CA GLY A 176 -12.92 -4.77 -5.70
C GLY A 176 -13.49 -5.40 -4.42
N ALA A 177 -13.95 -4.59 -3.47
CA ALA A 177 -14.56 -5.04 -2.22
C ALA A 177 -16.07 -4.80 -2.17
N GLY A 178 -16.80 -5.79 -1.66
CA GLY A 178 -18.22 -5.68 -1.35
C GLY A 178 -18.43 -5.22 0.09
N VAL A 179 -19.35 -4.29 0.33
CA VAL A 179 -19.70 -3.83 1.68
C VAL A 179 -20.88 -4.65 2.20
N ASN A 180 -20.70 -5.33 3.33
CA ASN A 180 -21.77 -6.07 3.99
C ASN A 180 -22.58 -5.15 4.91
N SER A 181 -21.91 -4.44 5.81
CA SER A 181 -22.57 -3.56 6.77
C SER A 181 -21.72 -2.35 7.13
N MET A 182 -22.37 -1.28 7.59
CA MET A 182 -21.72 -0.04 8.00
C MET A 182 -22.41 0.54 9.23
N GLU A 183 -21.61 0.84 10.25
CA GLU A 183 -22.03 1.56 11.45
C GLU A 183 -21.26 2.86 11.57
N PHE A 184 -21.94 3.92 12.03
CA PHE A 184 -21.38 5.26 12.09
C PHE A 184 -21.43 5.83 13.50
N TYR A 185 -20.32 6.45 13.89
CA TYR A 185 -20.10 6.97 15.22
C TYR A 185 -19.58 8.41 15.15
N PRO A 186 -20.28 9.39 15.73
CA PRO A 186 -19.76 10.76 15.79
C PRO A 186 -18.50 10.81 16.66
N GLU A 187 -17.44 11.46 16.17
CA GLU A 187 -16.18 11.61 16.90
C GLU A 187 -15.63 13.04 16.76
N GLY A 188 -15.83 13.86 17.79
CA GLY A 188 -15.39 15.26 17.77
C GLY A 188 -16.11 16.07 16.69
N ARG A 189 -15.35 16.57 15.70
CA ARG A 189 -15.88 17.28 14.52
C ARG A 189 -15.89 16.41 13.25
N GLY A 190 -15.85 15.10 13.43
CA GLY A 190 -15.79 14.13 12.34
C GLY A 190 -16.65 12.91 12.62
N LEU A 191 -16.47 11.90 11.78
CA LEU A 191 -17.25 10.68 11.77
C LEU A 191 -16.29 9.49 11.71
N VAL A 192 -16.58 8.47 12.49
CA VAL A 192 -15.95 7.16 12.36
C VAL A 192 -16.96 6.19 11.75
N ALA A 193 -16.53 5.45 10.73
CA ALA A 193 -17.30 4.35 10.18
C ALA A 193 -16.63 3.02 10.53
N GLU A 194 -17.39 2.08 11.06
CA GLU A 194 -16.99 0.67 11.12
C GLU A 194 -17.69 -0.05 9.97
N VAL A 195 -16.90 -0.57 9.04
CA VAL A 195 -17.35 -1.15 7.78
C VAL A 195 -16.98 -2.62 7.77
N GLU A 196 -17.97 -3.49 7.72
CA GLU A 196 -17.76 -4.89 7.43
C GLU A 196 -17.82 -5.11 5.92
N ALA A 197 -16.78 -5.71 5.36
CA ALA A 197 -16.63 -5.91 3.93
C ALA A 197 -15.99 -7.25 3.62
N VAL A 198 -16.20 -7.69 2.38
CA VAL A 198 -15.71 -8.94 1.83
C VAL A 198 -14.93 -8.70 0.56
N SER A 199 -13.71 -9.21 0.48
CA SER A 199 -12.88 -9.12 -0.73
C SER A 199 -11.67 -10.06 -0.69
N PRO A 200 -10.99 -10.29 -1.83
CA PRO A 200 -9.68 -10.94 -1.84
C PRO A 200 -8.64 -10.14 -1.04
N LEU A 201 -7.56 -10.80 -0.62
CA LEU A 201 -6.47 -10.14 0.12
C LEU A 201 -5.90 -8.90 -0.60
N GLU A 202 -5.74 -8.97 -1.92
CA GLU A 202 -5.19 -7.87 -2.73
C GLU A 202 -6.06 -6.62 -2.65
N SER A 203 -7.38 -6.78 -2.81
CA SER A 203 -8.38 -5.71 -2.65
C SER A 203 -8.35 -5.12 -1.24
N LEU A 204 -8.26 -5.96 -0.22
CA LEU A 204 -8.10 -5.51 1.16
C LEU A 204 -6.84 -4.65 1.30
N VAL A 205 -5.67 -5.13 0.85
CA VAL A 205 -4.41 -4.36 0.91
C VAL A 205 -4.54 -3.03 0.16
N GLY A 206 -5.17 -3.02 -1.02
CA GLY A 206 -5.50 -1.80 -1.77
C GLY A 206 -6.29 -0.77 -0.95
N LEU A 207 -7.34 -1.21 -0.25
CA LEU A 207 -8.11 -0.36 0.66
C LEU A 207 -7.24 0.22 1.78
N LEU A 208 -6.39 -0.62 2.39
CA LEU A 208 -5.56 -0.21 3.52
C LEU A 208 -4.55 0.87 3.12
N ILE A 209 -3.88 0.69 1.99
CA ILE A 209 -2.85 1.62 1.55
C ILE A 209 -3.46 2.94 1.08
N ARG A 210 -4.58 2.92 0.33
CA ARG A 210 -5.19 4.14 -0.20
C ARG A 210 -5.93 4.95 0.85
N TYR A 211 -6.71 4.30 1.72
CA TYR A 211 -7.60 4.99 2.65
C TYR A 211 -7.04 5.08 4.08
N LEU A 212 -5.95 4.37 4.39
CA LEU A 212 -5.23 4.42 5.66
C LEU A 212 -6.17 4.35 6.89
N PRO A 213 -7.00 3.31 7.02
CA PRO A 213 -7.98 3.18 8.10
C PRO A 213 -7.33 3.13 9.49
N GLU A 214 -8.09 3.43 10.53
CA GLU A 214 -7.65 3.35 11.94
C GLU A 214 -7.13 1.98 12.32
N SER A 215 -7.91 0.97 11.95
CA SER A 215 -7.61 -0.42 12.19
C SER A 215 -8.35 -1.32 11.22
N VAL A 216 -7.87 -2.56 11.10
CA VAL A 216 -8.54 -3.64 10.39
C VAL A 216 -8.55 -4.91 11.24
N LYS A 217 -9.60 -5.70 11.10
CA LYS A 217 -9.72 -7.03 11.72
C LYS A 217 -10.31 -8.01 10.72
N VAL A 218 -9.55 -9.05 10.38
CA VAL A 218 -10.04 -10.21 9.63
C VAL A 218 -10.93 -11.03 10.56
N VAL A 219 -12.13 -11.34 10.09
CA VAL A 219 -13.17 -12.08 10.82
C VAL A 219 -13.22 -13.52 10.32
N GLU A 220 -13.27 -13.73 9.00
CA GLU A 220 -13.25 -15.04 8.35
C GLU A 220 -12.38 -15.01 7.08
N PRO A 221 -11.78 -16.15 6.69
CA PRO A 221 -11.72 -17.42 7.44
C PRO A 221 -10.74 -17.33 8.64
N GLU A 222 -10.90 -18.23 9.62
CA GLU A 222 -9.98 -18.32 10.77
C GLU A 222 -8.51 -18.53 10.38
N ILE A 223 -8.27 -19.28 9.30
CA ILE A 223 -6.94 -19.52 8.71
C ILE A 223 -6.97 -19.05 7.26
N VAL A 224 -6.05 -18.14 6.93
CA VAL A 224 -5.92 -17.52 5.62
C VAL A 224 -4.73 -18.12 4.88
N ASP A 225 -5.02 -18.72 3.73
CA ASP A 225 -4.03 -19.22 2.78
C ASP A 225 -3.61 -18.11 1.81
N ILE A 226 -2.34 -17.71 1.86
CA ILE A 226 -1.77 -16.70 0.98
C ILE A 226 -0.74 -17.36 0.07
N THR A 227 -1.02 -17.35 -1.23
CA THR A 227 -0.12 -17.88 -2.25
C THR A 227 1.01 -16.88 -2.55
N ALA A 228 2.12 -17.38 -3.09
CA ALA A 228 3.24 -16.53 -3.50
C ALA A 228 2.83 -15.42 -4.49
N PRO A 229 1.99 -15.66 -5.53
CA PRO A 229 1.50 -14.59 -6.39
C PRO A 229 0.68 -13.52 -5.66
N GLU A 230 -0.26 -13.92 -4.78
CA GLU A 230 -1.08 -12.98 -4.01
C GLU A 230 -0.20 -12.10 -3.11
N LEU A 231 0.76 -12.70 -2.40
CA LEU A 231 1.72 -11.96 -1.58
C LEU A 231 2.60 -11.03 -2.43
N GLN A 232 3.04 -11.49 -3.60
CA GLN A 232 3.86 -10.71 -4.52
C GLN A 232 3.14 -9.45 -4.99
N ASN A 233 1.87 -9.58 -5.38
CA ASN A 233 1.04 -8.47 -5.81
C ASN A 233 0.83 -7.48 -4.67
N CYS A 234 0.44 -7.96 -3.49
CA CYS A 234 0.27 -7.12 -2.29
C CYS A 234 1.54 -6.32 -1.94
N LEU A 235 2.71 -6.96 -1.93
CA LEU A 235 3.97 -6.29 -1.62
C LEU A 235 4.37 -5.28 -2.70
N SER A 236 4.12 -5.60 -3.97
CA SER A 236 4.41 -4.70 -5.10
C SER A 236 3.50 -3.47 -5.09
N ASP A 237 2.21 -3.64 -4.75
CA ASP A 237 1.24 -2.55 -4.62
C ASP A 237 1.61 -1.62 -3.46
N VAL A 238 1.99 -2.19 -2.30
CA VAL A 238 2.51 -1.42 -1.16
C VAL A 238 3.77 -0.64 -1.58
N GLY A 239 4.74 -1.29 -2.21
CA GLY A 239 5.99 -0.66 -2.63
C GLY A 239 5.75 0.49 -3.60
N SER A 240 4.92 0.26 -4.62
CA SER A 240 4.55 1.25 -5.64
C SER A 240 3.78 2.43 -5.05
N PHE A 241 2.83 2.16 -4.15
CA PHE A 241 2.06 3.21 -3.49
C PHE A 241 2.94 4.09 -2.60
N VAL A 242 3.79 3.49 -1.76
CA VAL A 242 4.70 4.25 -0.90
C VAL A 242 5.71 5.03 -1.75
N SER A 243 6.19 4.45 -2.85
CA SER A 243 7.02 5.17 -3.82
C SER A 243 6.30 6.41 -4.35
N SER A 244 5.01 6.29 -4.72
CA SER A 244 4.21 7.43 -5.19
C SER A 244 4.10 8.57 -4.17
N ILE A 245 3.95 8.23 -2.88
CA ILE A 245 3.94 9.21 -1.79
C ILE A 245 5.29 9.94 -1.70
N ARG A 246 6.40 9.20 -1.77
CA ARG A 246 7.75 9.77 -1.70
C ARG A 246 8.09 10.60 -2.93
N MET A 247 7.70 10.14 -4.12
CA MET A 247 7.95 10.82 -5.39
C MET A 247 7.11 12.09 -5.57
N GLY A 248 5.91 12.14 -5.00
CA GLY A 248 5.07 13.35 -5.02
C GLY A 248 5.77 14.58 -4.42
N GLU A 249 6.70 14.38 -3.48
CA GLU A 249 7.59 15.42 -2.97
C GLU A 249 8.80 15.64 -3.88
N ASP A 250 9.47 14.59 -4.35
CA ASP A 250 10.62 14.72 -5.28
C ASP A 250 10.25 15.53 -6.54
N LEU A 251 9.01 15.40 -7.02
CA LEU A 251 8.44 16.19 -8.11
C LEU A 251 8.00 17.60 -7.69
N LYS A 252 7.55 17.82 -6.46
CA LYS A 252 7.25 19.19 -5.96
C LYS A 252 8.54 19.97 -5.72
N ASP A 253 9.50 19.40 -5.00
CA ASP A 253 10.87 19.91 -4.82
C ASP A 253 11.57 20.09 -6.17
N ALA A 254 11.36 19.10 -7.05
CA ALA A 254 11.27 19.20 -8.51
C ALA A 254 11.19 20.61 -9.08
N TYR A 255 9.93 21.00 -9.19
CA TYR A 255 9.43 22.23 -9.75
C TYR A 255 9.77 23.46 -8.90
N GLU A 256 9.79 23.37 -7.56
CA GLU A 256 10.13 24.52 -6.72
C GLU A 256 11.56 25.00 -6.99
N LYS A 257 12.55 24.09 -7.01
CA LYS A 257 13.95 24.46 -7.29
C LYS A 257 14.15 24.98 -8.71
N ASP A 258 13.42 24.45 -9.69
CA ASP A 258 13.49 24.95 -11.07
C ASP A 258 12.91 26.37 -11.15
N VAL A 259 11.76 26.63 -10.51
CA VAL A 259 11.15 27.98 -10.44
C VAL A 259 12.05 28.99 -9.72
N PHE A 260 12.77 28.58 -8.67
CA PHE A 260 13.79 29.43 -8.01
C PHE A 260 15.04 29.62 -8.88
N SER A 261 15.42 28.67 -9.73
CA SER A 261 16.54 28.80 -10.66
C SER A 261 16.25 29.73 -11.86
N PHE A 262 14.97 29.92 -12.22
CA PHE A 262 14.54 30.86 -13.27
C PHE A 262 14.47 32.33 -12.81
N ARG A 263 14.76 32.63 -11.54
CA ARG A 263 14.95 34.00 -11.08
C ARG A 263 16.36 34.17 -10.54
N LEU A 264 17.28 34.52 -11.44
CA LEU A 264 18.24 35.61 -11.26
C LEU A 264 19.13 35.72 -12.51
N SER A 265 18.82 36.69 -13.37
CA SER A 265 19.73 37.77 -13.82
C SER A 265 19.17 38.48 -15.06
N PRO A 266 19.31 39.81 -15.21
CA PRO A 266 19.19 40.91 -14.25
C PRO A 266 17.83 41.62 -14.31
#